data_AF-A0A7X6X3X9-F1
#
_entry.id   AF-A0A7X6X3X9-F1
#
_cell.length_a   1.000
_cell.length_b   1.000
_cell.length_c   1.000
_cell.angle_alpha   90.00
_cell.angle_beta   90.00
_cell.angle_gamma   90.00
#
_symmetry.space_group_name_H-M   'P 1'
#
loop_
_entity.id
_entity.type
_entity.pdbx_description
1 polymer ?
#
loop_
_entity_poly.entity_id
_entity_poly.type
_entity_poly.pdbx_seq_one_letter_code
_entity_poly.pdbx_strand_id
1 'polypeptide(L)'
;QLAELVRISTPLHLADYPVLTTGTTMHVFQIAMFLLFQAALNKTYKKAGKAVQEKPLIWVSVWTLAAYLIALSPFSSSWLVFIPMIICYYIIVRALFRVGDQLDDTGYVLTNAPVKISNGTFGWGFSLIALAIVIACSLYSNHLQLEARAYNPPKITEARQRLLDLDFPPEALQFLSDDDVELLNQAKDVEVFNKLLMFDPKKIERRESTERQIQITRSYEPGKKNMEVTTIFVEMPENLLYVMQYFSWQGGRPIWQDGLLIEGENKAEDKKIISSGLFYEWKGSQFIADFPRLVCDRFTYNTMFGEDYSIMIAGALSYPFGSERQGGYVLYRYTVKTDSDIFASHAYFSYVHLSNPLRIPYARTEDLILSGAYSFIDELQQHYTSYESLAYRKKN
;
A
#
# COMPACT_ATOMS: atom_id res chain seq x y z
N GLN A 1 -2.36 -20.96 31.38
CA GLN A 1 -3.47 -20.27 32.07
C GLN A 1 -3.20 -18.77 32.23
N LEU A 2 -2.22 -18.30 33.02
CA LEU A 2 -1.98 -16.86 33.20
C LEU A 2 -1.50 -16.13 31.92
N ALA A 3 -0.58 -16.73 31.16
CA ALA A 3 -0.08 -16.14 29.90
C ALA A 3 -1.16 -16.06 28.80
N GLU A 4 -2.09 -17.01 28.81
CA GLU A 4 -3.21 -17.07 27.87
C GLU A 4 -4.29 -16.05 28.24
N LEU A 5 -4.56 -15.89 29.54
CA LEU A 5 -5.44 -14.85 30.08
C LEU A 5 -4.91 -13.45 29.74
N VAL A 6 -3.61 -13.22 29.88
CA VAL A 6 -2.95 -11.96 29.49
C VAL A 6 -3.07 -11.75 27.98
N ARG A 7 -2.85 -12.77 27.15
CA ARG A 7 -2.99 -12.64 25.69
C ARG A 7 -4.41 -12.28 25.25
N ILE A 8 -5.44 -12.79 25.92
CA ILE A 8 -6.85 -12.56 25.59
C ILE A 8 -7.34 -11.21 26.14
N SER A 9 -6.87 -10.80 27.31
CA SER A 9 -7.30 -9.56 27.98
C SER A 9 -6.52 -8.31 27.55
N THR A 10 -5.54 -8.48 26.65
CA THR A 10 -4.65 -7.41 26.17
C THR A 10 -4.78 -7.36 24.63
N PRO A 11 -4.80 -6.20 23.96
CA PRO A 11 -4.78 -6.07 22.49
C PRO A 11 -3.59 -6.74 21.76
N LEU A 12 -2.76 -7.51 22.47
CA LEU A 12 -1.73 -8.39 21.92
C LEU A 12 -2.24 -9.39 20.88
N HIS A 13 -3.52 -9.76 20.90
CA HIS A 13 -4.13 -10.60 19.85
C HIS A 13 -4.44 -9.82 18.55
N LEU A 14 -4.54 -8.49 18.62
CA LEU A 14 -4.93 -7.60 17.52
C LEU A 14 -3.74 -6.88 16.89
N ALA A 15 -2.59 -6.84 17.56
CA ALA A 15 -1.38 -6.20 17.05
C ALA A 15 -0.62 -7.14 16.10
N ASP A 16 -0.46 -6.74 14.84
CA ASP A 16 0.41 -7.44 13.89
C ASP A 16 1.81 -7.60 14.49
N TYR A 17 2.34 -8.83 14.45
CA TYR A 17 3.62 -9.24 15.04
C TYR A 17 4.82 -8.29 14.71
N PRO A 18 4.92 -7.66 13.52
CA PRO A 18 5.96 -6.68 13.18
C PRO A 18 5.86 -5.36 13.97
N VAL A 19 4.65 -4.89 14.29
CA VAL A 19 4.44 -3.60 14.98
C VAL A 19 4.83 -3.70 16.45
N LEU A 20 4.51 -4.83 17.09
CA LEU A 20 4.89 -5.08 18.47
C LEU A 20 6.41 -5.27 18.63
N THR A 21 7.05 -5.99 17.71
CA THR A 21 8.50 -6.24 17.72
C THR A 21 9.32 -4.96 17.44
N THR A 22 8.87 -4.13 16.51
CA THR A 22 9.51 -2.81 16.27
C THR A 22 9.31 -1.86 17.45
N GLY A 23 8.09 -1.78 17.98
CA GLY A 23 7.75 -0.94 19.14
C GLY A 23 8.52 -1.31 20.40
N THR A 24 8.63 -2.61 20.72
CA THR A 24 9.44 -3.11 21.85
C THR A 24 10.91 -2.75 21.70
N THR A 25 11.49 -3.04 20.53
CA THR A 25 12.91 -2.78 20.24
C THR A 25 13.24 -1.30 20.39
N MET A 26 12.37 -0.41 19.90
CA MET A 26 12.54 1.03 20.02
C MET A 26 12.50 1.50 21.49
N HIS A 27 11.54 1.04 22.29
CA HIS A 27 11.42 1.44 23.70
C HIS A 27 12.59 0.91 24.55
N VAL A 28 13.07 -0.31 24.29
CA VAL A 28 14.27 -0.86 24.95
C VAL A 28 15.50 -0.01 24.63
N PHE A 29 15.70 0.34 23.36
CA PHE A 29 16.80 1.21 22.95
C PHE A 29 16.71 2.60 23.61
N GLN A 30 15.52 3.19 23.65
CA GLN A 30 15.29 4.50 24.27
C GLN A 30 15.58 4.50 25.77
N ILE A 31 15.12 3.47 26.51
CA ILE A 31 15.42 3.30 27.94
C ILE A 31 16.92 3.11 28.15
N ALA A 32 17.58 2.27 27.34
CA ALA A 32 19.02 2.06 27.44
C ALA A 32 19.79 3.38 27.23
N MET A 33 19.37 4.19 26.26
CA MET A 33 19.95 5.50 25.99
C MET A 33 19.81 6.44 27.20
N PHE A 34 18.62 6.54 27.81
CA PHE A 34 18.40 7.37 28.99
C PHE A 34 19.26 6.93 30.20
N LEU A 35 19.39 5.62 30.43
CA LEU A 35 20.23 5.09 31.50
C LEU A 35 21.71 5.37 31.25
N LEU A 36 22.19 5.25 30.01
CA LEU A 36 23.56 5.59 29.63
C LEU A 36 23.85 7.07 29.82
N PHE A 37 22.93 7.96 29.41
CA PHE A 37 23.08 9.40 29.64
C PHE A 37 23.06 9.74 31.13
N GLN A 38 22.22 9.09 31.95
CA GLN A 38 22.25 9.28 33.39
C GLN A 38 23.58 8.82 33.99
N ALA A 39 24.11 7.69 33.53
CA ALA A 39 25.40 7.19 33.98
C ALA A 39 26.55 8.15 33.60
N ALA A 40 26.47 8.76 32.41
CA ALA A 40 27.40 9.81 31.98
C ALA A 40 27.29 11.05 32.87
N LEU A 41 26.08 11.56 33.13
CA LEU A 41 25.84 12.68 34.05
C LEU A 41 26.37 12.37 35.46
N ASN A 42 26.10 11.18 36.00
CA ASN A 42 26.59 10.81 37.32
C ASN A 42 28.13 10.81 37.38
N LYS A 43 28.81 10.41 36.29
CA LYS A 43 30.28 10.48 36.18
C LYS A 43 30.78 11.93 36.11
N THR A 44 30.09 12.81 35.37
CA THR A 44 30.50 14.22 35.27
C THR A 44 30.33 14.96 36.61
N TYR A 45 29.22 14.76 37.32
CA TYR A 45 29.02 15.34 38.65
C TYR A 45 30.03 14.82 39.69
N LYS A 46 30.32 13.51 39.69
CA LYS A 46 31.37 12.93 40.56
C LYS A 46 32.74 13.55 40.29
N LYS A 47 33.08 13.76 39.02
CA LYS A 47 34.34 14.40 38.61
C LYS A 47 34.42 15.88 39.05
N ALA A 48 33.28 16.55 39.14
CA ALA A 48 33.16 17.93 39.63
C ALA A 48 33.04 18.04 41.17
N GLY A 49 33.14 16.94 41.91
CA GLY A 49 33.05 16.94 43.37
C GLY A 49 31.67 17.29 43.94
N LYS A 50 30.61 17.27 43.12
CA LYS A 50 29.23 17.58 43.54
C LYS A 50 28.37 16.32 43.64
N ALA A 51 27.44 16.32 44.59
CA ALA A 51 26.43 15.27 44.72
C ALA A 51 25.30 15.49 43.70
N VAL A 52 24.93 14.43 42.98
CA VAL A 52 23.77 14.42 42.08
C VAL A 52 22.50 14.48 42.93
N GLN A 53 21.75 15.59 42.87
CA GLN A 53 20.52 15.74 43.65
C GLN A 53 19.30 15.09 42.98
N GLU A 54 19.24 15.07 41.65
CA GLU A 54 18.08 14.53 40.92
C GLU A 54 18.51 13.56 39.81
N LYS A 55 17.71 12.50 39.59
CA LYS A 55 17.96 11.47 38.56
C LYS A 55 16.84 11.47 37.50
N PRO A 56 16.67 12.56 36.73
CA PRO A 56 15.53 12.73 35.84
C PRO A 56 15.43 11.63 34.79
N LEU A 57 16.55 11.20 34.20
CA LEU A 57 16.52 10.22 33.12
C LEU A 57 16.16 8.80 33.61
N ILE A 58 16.31 8.52 34.91
CA ILE A 58 15.77 7.30 35.52
C ILE A 58 14.24 7.39 35.60
N TRP A 59 13.71 8.54 36.03
CA TRP A 59 12.26 8.77 36.07
C TRP A 59 11.64 8.73 34.67
N VAL A 60 12.32 9.28 33.67
CA VAL A 60 11.92 9.16 32.26
C VAL A 60 11.91 7.69 31.84
N SER A 61 12.95 6.92 32.17
CA SER A 61 13.01 5.48 31.84
C SER A 61 11.86 4.69 32.47
N VAL A 62 11.56 4.95 33.75
CA VAL A 62 10.44 4.32 34.49
C VAL A 62 9.11 4.71 33.86
N TRP A 63 8.93 5.98 33.50
CA TRP A 63 7.72 6.45 32.81
C TRP A 63 7.57 5.84 31.42
N THR A 64 8.62 5.77 30.62
CA THR A 64 8.61 5.14 29.29
C THR A 64 8.20 3.67 29.38
N LEU A 65 8.70 2.94 30.39
CA LEU A 65 8.26 1.56 30.65
C LEU A 65 6.80 1.48 31.09
N ALA A 66 6.36 2.37 31.99
CA ALA A 66 4.99 2.43 32.46
C ALA A 66 4.01 2.77 31.32
N ALA A 67 4.33 3.76 30.49
CA ALA A 67 3.55 4.16 29.33
C ALA A 67 3.43 3.01 28.31
N TYR A 68 4.52 2.27 28.07
CA TYR A 68 4.51 1.08 27.23
C TYR A 68 3.56 0.00 27.76
N LEU A 69 3.60 -0.28 29.07
CA LEU A 69 2.69 -1.26 29.70
C LEU A 69 1.23 -0.79 29.70
N ILE A 70 0.98 0.51 29.90
CA ILE A 70 -0.37 1.09 29.83
C ILE A 70 -0.91 1.00 28.40
N ALA A 71 -0.09 1.30 27.39
CA ALA A 71 -0.46 1.19 25.98
C ALA A 71 -0.84 -0.24 25.59
N LEU A 72 -0.16 -1.23 26.18
CA LEU A 72 -0.55 -2.63 26.02
C LEU A 72 -1.84 -2.95 26.76
N SER A 73 -2.13 -2.35 27.92
CA SER A 73 -3.32 -2.68 28.70
C SER A 73 -4.64 -2.12 28.13
N PRO A 74 -5.80 -2.67 28.52
CA PRO A 74 -7.13 -2.10 28.21
C PRO A 74 -7.35 -0.67 28.71
N PHE A 75 -6.49 -0.19 29.62
CA PHE A 75 -6.57 1.18 30.13
C PHE A 75 -6.14 2.23 29.10
N SER A 76 -5.51 1.83 28.00
CA SER A 76 -5.11 2.75 26.91
C SER A 76 -6.28 3.52 26.31
N SER A 77 -7.49 2.97 26.36
CA SER A 77 -8.72 3.64 25.90
C SER A 77 -9.38 4.55 26.95
N SER A 78 -8.86 4.60 28.17
CA SER A 78 -9.46 5.37 29.27
C SER A 78 -8.84 6.76 29.38
N TRP A 79 -9.68 7.79 29.33
CA TRP A 79 -9.27 9.19 29.55
C TRP A 79 -8.60 9.42 30.91
N LEU A 80 -8.84 8.54 31.90
CA LEU A 80 -8.25 8.62 33.24
C LEU A 80 -6.73 8.47 33.25
N VAL A 81 -6.13 7.83 32.22
CA VAL A 81 -4.68 7.70 32.06
C VAL A 81 -4.00 9.05 31.82
N PHE A 82 -4.75 10.04 31.33
CA PHE A 82 -4.24 11.38 31.05
C PHE A 82 -3.76 12.13 32.30
N ILE A 83 -4.42 11.93 33.44
CA ILE A 83 -4.11 12.61 34.70
C ILE A 83 -2.72 12.20 35.24
N PRO A 84 -2.40 10.91 35.47
CA PRO A 84 -1.07 10.50 35.90
C PRO A 84 0.00 10.80 34.83
N MET A 85 -0.34 10.79 33.55
CA MET A 85 0.56 11.19 32.47
C MET A 85 1.01 12.65 32.60
N ILE A 86 0.08 13.60 32.79
CA ILE A 86 0.42 15.01 33.00
C ILE A 86 1.31 15.20 34.23
N ILE A 87 1.00 14.53 35.34
CA ILE A 87 1.78 14.62 36.57
C ILE A 87 3.22 14.13 36.35
N CYS A 88 3.38 12.97 35.69
CA CYS A 88 4.70 12.43 35.38
C CYS A 88 5.47 13.36 34.45
N TYR A 89 4.82 13.91 33.43
CA TYR A 89 5.45 14.82 32.48
C TYR A 89 5.92 16.11 33.17
N TYR A 90 5.10 16.68 34.07
CA TYR A 90 5.48 17.85 34.86
C TYR A 90 6.72 17.58 35.74
N ILE A 91 6.76 16.43 36.42
CA ILE A 91 7.91 16.02 37.25
C ILE A 91 9.17 15.87 36.38
N ILE A 92 9.05 15.19 35.24
CA ILE A 92 10.14 14.97 34.28
C ILE A 92 10.70 16.29 33.78
N VAL A 93 9.83 17.19 33.30
CA VAL A 93 10.23 18.49 32.74
C VAL A 93 10.91 19.35 33.79
N ARG A 94 10.35 19.42 35.01
CA ARG A 94 10.95 20.15 36.13
C ARG A 94 12.35 19.63 36.47
N ALA A 95 12.51 18.32 36.50
CA ALA A 95 13.80 17.70 36.81
C ALA A 95 14.82 17.87 35.67
N LEU A 96 14.38 17.90 34.41
CA LEU A 96 15.22 18.22 33.25
C LEU A 96 15.72 19.66 33.26
N PHE A 97 14.86 20.64 33.58
CA PHE A 97 15.26 22.04 33.68
C PHE A 97 16.33 22.24 34.77
N ARG A 98 16.18 21.57 35.92
CA ARG A 98 17.15 21.63 37.02
C ARG A 98 18.51 21.03 36.66
N VAL A 99 18.58 20.07 35.74
CA VAL A 99 19.87 19.53 35.28
C VAL A 99 20.68 20.58 34.53
N GLY A 100 20.02 21.46 33.76
CA GLY A 100 20.67 22.61 33.12
C GLY A 100 21.34 23.52 34.15
N ASP A 101 20.56 24.00 35.12
CA ASP A 101 21.05 24.86 36.21
C ASP A 101 22.18 24.20 37.02
N GLN A 102 22.05 22.90 37.32
CA GLN A 102 23.05 22.15 38.07
C GLN A 102 24.35 21.93 37.29
N LEU A 103 24.28 21.82 35.95
CA LEU A 103 25.45 21.72 35.09
C LEU A 103 26.20 23.06 35.05
N ASP A 104 25.48 24.18 34.91
CA ASP A 104 26.06 25.54 34.95
C ASP A 104 26.77 25.80 36.29
N ASP A 105 26.17 25.40 37.40
CA ASP A 105 26.74 25.56 38.73
C ASP A 105 28.02 24.74 38.97
N THR A 106 28.25 23.64 38.23
CA THR A 106 29.40 22.75 38.47
C THR A 106 30.75 23.33 38.07
N GLY A 107 30.80 24.58 37.56
CA GLY A 107 32.04 25.17 37.09
C GLY A 107 32.63 24.44 35.88
N TYR A 108 31.82 23.57 35.25
CA TYR A 108 32.04 23.09 33.89
C TYR A 108 31.88 24.30 32.96
N VAL A 109 32.88 25.18 32.96
CA VAL A 109 33.24 25.87 31.72
C VAL A 109 33.47 24.72 30.77
N LEU A 110 32.59 24.57 29.77
CA LEU A 110 32.80 23.72 28.61
C LEU A 110 34.20 24.07 28.09
N THR A 111 35.21 23.37 28.61
CA THR A 111 36.59 23.53 28.20
C THR A 111 36.56 22.90 26.84
N ASN A 112 36.41 23.77 25.84
CA ASN A 112 36.22 23.39 24.45
C ASN A 112 37.19 22.25 24.16
N ALA A 113 36.66 21.12 23.69
CA ALA A 113 37.51 20.08 23.14
C ALA A 113 38.51 20.75 22.16
N PRO A 114 39.78 20.30 22.12
CA PRO A 114 40.80 20.95 21.30
C PRO A 114 40.43 21.04 19.81
N VAL A 115 39.41 20.29 19.39
CA VAL A 115 38.77 20.38 18.09
C VAL A 115 37.37 20.98 18.24
N LYS A 116 37.19 22.23 17.83
CA LYS A 116 35.89 22.90 17.72
C LYS A 116 35.25 22.53 16.38
N ILE A 117 34.30 21.61 16.39
CA ILE A 117 33.34 21.50 15.28
C ILE A 117 32.34 22.63 15.49
N SER A 118 32.09 23.47 14.48
CA SER A 118 31.10 24.53 14.62
C SER A 118 29.71 23.92 14.88
N ASN A 119 28.95 24.49 15.82
CA ASN A 119 27.59 24.00 16.12
C ASN A 119 26.71 23.97 14.85
N GLY A 120 26.93 24.91 13.93
CA GLY A 120 26.26 24.93 12.63
C GLY A 120 26.65 23.74 11.74
N THR A 121 27.94 23.40 11.67
CA THR A 121 28.44 22.25 10.90
C THR A 121 27.94 20.93 11.48
N PHE A 122 27.91 20.79 12.80
CA PHE A 122 27.37 19.60 13.47
C PHE A 122 25.86 19.47 13.27
N GLY A 123 25.11 20.56 13.45
CA GLY A 123 23.66 20.56 13.24
C GLY A 123 23.26 20.26 11.80
N TRP A 124 23.97 20.84 10.83
CA TRP A 124 23.78 20.51 9.41
C TRP A 124 24.18 19.07 9.09
N GLY A 125 25.31 18.60 9.61
CA GLY A 125 25.75 17.22 9.42
C GLY A 125 24.74 16.21 9.96
N PHE A 126 24.26 16.41 11.19
CA PHE A 126 23.21 15.59 11.79
C PHE A 126 21.91 15.63 10.98
N SER A 127 21.46 16.82 10.59
CA SER A 127 20.23 16.98 9.80
C SER A 127 20.32 16.30 8.45
N LEU A 128 21.47 16.40 7.77
CA LEU A 128 21.69 15.78 6.47
C LEU A 128 21.74 14.25 6.58
N ILE A 129 22.40 13.71 7.61
CA ILE A 129 22.41 12.27 7.90
C ILE A 129 21.00 11.77 8.21
N ALA A 130 20.26 12.47 9.08
CA ALA A 130 18.89 12.10 9.42
C ALA A 130 17.99 12.12 8.18
N LEU A 131 18.08 13.16 7.35
CA LEU A 131 17.35 13.26 6.09
C LEU A 131 17.74 12.12 5.13
N ALA A 132 19.03 11.81 5.01
CA ALA A 132 19.51 10.71 4.16
C ALA A 132 18.98 9.35 4.64
N ILE A 133 18.94 9.11 5.95
CA ILE A 133 18.36 7.89 6.54
C ILE A 133 16.87 7.82 6.24
N VAL A 134 16.12 8.91 6.44
CA VAL A 134 14.67 8.95 6.15
C VAL A 134 14.40 8.66 4.67
N ILE A 135 15.15 9.28 3.76
CA ILE A 135 15.04 9.01 2.32
C ILE A 135 15.38 7.56 2.01
N ALA A 136 16.49 7.03 2.51
CA ALA A 136 16.91 5.65 2.26
C ALA A 136 15.89 4.62 2.77
N CYS A 137 15.40 4.80 4.00
CA CYS A 137 14.35 3.95 4.58
C CYS A 137 13.04 4.06 3.80
N SER A 138 12.65 5.26 3.35
CA SER A 138 11.44 5.44 2.54
C SER A 138 11.57 4.75 1.19
N LEU A 139 12.72 4.89 0.50
CA LEU A 139 12.98 4.22 -0.77
C LEU A 139 12.94 2.69 -0.63
N TYR A 140 13.57 2.16 0.43
CA TYR A 140 13.60 0.73 0.68
C TYR A 140 12.21 0.16 0.98
N SER A 141 11.43 0.82 1.85
CA SER A 141 10.09 0.36 2.22
C SER A 141 9.05 0.55 1.11
N ASN A 142 9.26 1.51 0.21
CA ASN A 142 8.33 1.78 -0.90
C ASN A 142 8.56 0.86 -2.10
N HIS A 143 9.73 0.23 -2.23
CA HIS A 143 10.01 -0.69 -3.31
C HIS A 143 9.58 -2.12 -2.94
N LEU A 144 8.52 -2.63 -3.58
CA LEU A 144 8.11 -4.03 -3.40
C LEU A 144 9.06 -4.94 -4.17
N GLN A 145 9.57 -5.97 -3.50
CA GLN A 145 10.40 -6.99 -4.14
C GLN A 145 9.53 -7.95 -4.94
N LEU A 146 9.94 -8.25 -6.17
CA LEU A 146 9.30 -9.22 -7.03
C LEU A 146 10.13 -10.51 -7.09
N GLU A 147 9.47 -11.65 -6.88
CA GLU A 147 10.07 -12.96 -7.11
C GLU A 147 9.95 -13.32 -8.60
N ALA A 148 10.86 -12.78 -9.39
CA ALA A 148 10.83 -12.93 -10.84
C ALA A 148 11.38 -14.28 -11.30
N ARG A 149 10.67 -14.89 -12.26
CA ARG A 149 11.10 -16.07 -13.01
C ARG A 149 11.18 -15.75 -14.50
N ALA A 150 12.08 -16.41 -15.21
CA ALA A 150 12.18 -16.27 -16.66
C ALA A 150 10.86 -16.71 -17.31
N TYR A 151 10.34 -15.89 -18.22
CA TYR A 151 9.13 -16.22 -18.95
C TYR A 151 9.46 -17.22 -20.06
N ASN A 152 8.72 -18.33 -20.09
CA ASN A 152 8.77 -19.30 -21.17
C ASN A 152 7.40 -19.29 -21.84
N PRO A 153 7.31 -19.04 -23.16
CA PRO A 153 6.03 -19.04 -23.85
C PRO A 153 5.39 -20.43 -23.76
N PRO A 154 4.09 -20.50 -23.44
CA PRO A 154 3.40 -21.77 -23.35
C PRO A 154 3.27 -22.43 -24.72
N LYS A 155 3.09 -23.76 -24.72
CA LYS A 155 2.86 -24.51 -25.96
C LYS A 155 1.46 -24.22 -26.48
N ILE A 156 1.30 -24.26 -27.80
CA ILE A 156 0.00 -24.21 -28.44
C ILE A 156 -0.73 -25.53 -28.15
N THR A 157 -1.85 -25.45 -27.45
CA THR A 157 -2.73 -26.59 -27.13
C THR A 157 -4.10 -26.37 -27.80
N GLU A 158 -4.87 -27.45 -27.99
CA GLU A 158 -6.22 -27.35 -28.56
C GLU A 158 -7.14 -26.44 -27.74
N ALA A 159 -7.02 -26.46 -26.41
CA ALA A 159 -7.80 -25.59 -25.52
C ALA A 159 -7.45 -24.10 -25.73
N ARG A 160 -6.17 -23.75 -25.95
CA ARG A 160 -5.77 -22.38 -26.31
C ARG A 160 -6.34 -21.98 -27.67
N GLN A 161 -6.28 -22.87 -28.66
CA GLN A 161 -6.83 -22.59 -29.98
C GLN A 161 -8.34 -22.32 -29.91
N ARG A 162 -9.08 -23.11 -29.12
CA ARG A 162 -10.51 -22.90 -28.91
C ARG A 162 -10.82 -21.53 -28.30
N LEU A 163 -10.02 -21.06 -27.34
CA LEU A 163 -10.20 -19.71 -26.77
C LEU A 163 -9.91 -18.63 -27.81
N LEU A 164 -8.89 -18.81 -28.66
CA LEU A 164 -8.62 -17.90 -29.77
C LEU A 164 -9.78 -17.86 -30.78
N ASP A 165 -10.39 -19.01 -31.07
CA ASP A 165 -11.56 -19.12 -31.94
C ASP A 165 -12.82 -18.45 -31.34
N LEU A 166 -12.83 -18.23 -30.02
CA LEU A 166 -13.83 -17.45 -29.29
C LEU A 166 -13.43 -15.97 -29.12
N ASP A 167 -12.48 -15.46 -29.90
CA ASP A 167 -11.98 -14.08 -29.84
C ASP A 167 -11.26 -13.69 -28.53
N PHE A 168 -10.74 -14.67 -27.78
CA PHE A 168 -9.88 -14.37 -26.63
C PHE A 168 -8.55 -13.75 -27.10
N PRO A 169 -8.11 -12.60 -26.54
CA PRO A 169 -6.90 -11.91 -27.00
C PRO A 169 -5.62 -12.74 -26.84
N PRO A 170 -4.81 -12.93 -27.90
CA PRO A 170 -3.60 -13.75 -27.83
C PRO A 170 -2.54 -13.16 -26.89
N GLU A 171 -2.48 -11.83 -26.74
CA GLU A 171 -1.53 -11.14 -25.88
C GLU A 171 -1.78 -11.41 -24.40
N ALA A 172 -3.04 -11.62 -24.02
CA ALA A 172 -3.43 -12.00 -22.67
C ALA A 172 -3.34 -13.53 -22.47
N LEU A 173 -3.76 -14.31 -23.47
CA LEU A 173 -3.81 -15.77 -23.41
C LEU A 173 -2.43 -16.39 -23.15
N GLN A 174 -1.36 -15.83 -23.70
CA GLN A 174 0.00 -16.34 -23.54
C GLN A 174 0.48 -16.39 -22.07
N PHE A 175 -0.11 -15.59 -21.19
CA PHE A 175 0.31 -15.53 -19.79
C PHE A 175 -0.44 -16.52 -18.89
N LEU A 176 -1.56 -17.08 -19.35
CA LEU A 176 -2.29 -18.11 -18.60
C LEU A 176 -1.51 -19.42 -18.60
N SER A 177 -1.55 -20.16 -17.49
CA SER A 177 -1.00 -21.52 -17.42
C SER A 177 -1.86 -22.51 -18.21
N ASP A 178 -1.34 -23.70 -18.50
CA ASP A 178 -2.11 -24.72 -19.20
C ASP A 178 -3.31 -25.21 -18.35
N ASP A 179 -3.14 -25.28 -17.03
CA ASP A 179 -4.22 -25.58 -16.08
C ASP A 179 -5.32 -24.51 -16.09
N ASP A 180 -4.93 -23.22 -16.11
CA ASP A 180 -5.88 -22.10 -16.20
C ASP A 180 -6.68 -22.14 -17.51
N VAL A 181 -6.03 -22.47 -18.62
CA VAL A 181 -6.69 -22.61 -19.92
C VAL A 181 -7.63 -23.80 -19.96
N GLU A 182 -7.26 -24.91 -19.31
CA GLU A 182 -8.14 -26.08 -19.21
C GLU A 182 -9.43 -25.77 -18.45
N LEU A 183 -9.36 -24.95 -17.39
CA LEU A 183 -10.55 -24.45 -16.67
C LEU A 183 -11.48 -23.65 -17.58
N LEU A 184 -10.94 -22.91 -18.55
CA LEU A 184 -11.68 -22.08 -19.49
C LEU A 184 -12.12 -22.83 -20.76
N ASN A 185 -11.74 -24.10 -20.93
CA ASN A 185 -12.06 -24.87 -22.14
C ASN A 185 -13.57 -25.04 -22.39
N GLN A 186 -14.39 -24.94 -21.35
CA GLN A 186 -15.86 -25.01 -21.45
C GLN A 186 -16.53 -23.64 -21.67
N ALA A 187 -15.75 -22.61 -22.01
CA ALA A 187 -16.28 -21.28 -22.32
C ALA A 187 -17.36 -21.36 -23.41
N LYS A 188 -18.48 -20.67 -23.16
CA LYS A 188 -19.58 -20.50 -24.09
C LYS A 188 -19.39 -19.26 -24.96
N ASP A 189 -18.85 -18.21 -24.36
CA ASP A 189 -18.76 -16.88 -24.94
C ASP A 189 -17.61 -16.10 -24.27
N VAL A 190 -16.96 -15.25 -25.05
CA VAL A 190 -15.91 -14.35 -24.57
C VAL A 190 -16.21 -12.95 -25.09
N GLU A 191 -16.18 -11.97 -24.20
CA GLU A 191 -16.30 -10.56 -24.55
C GLU A 191 -15.10 -9.77 -24.07
N VAL A 192 -14.61 -8.88 -24.93
CA VAL A 192 -13.37 -8.13 -24.71
C VAL A 192 -13.67 -6.64 -24.77
N PHE A 193 -13.31 -5.94 -23.70
CA PHE A 193 -13.45 -4.49 -23.59
C PHE A 193 -12.07 -3.86 -23.41
N ASN A 194 -11.73 -2.91 -24.29
CA ASN A 194 -10.44 -2.23 -24.27
C ASN A 194 -10.61 -0.75 -23.93
N LYS A 195 -9.74 -0.24 -23.06
CA LYS A 195 -9.68 1.19 -22.74
C LYS A 195 -8.24 1.63 -22.49
N LEU A 196 -7.87 2.78 -23.07
CA LEU A 196 -6.63 3.46 -22.76
C LEU A 196 -6.83 4.37 -21.55
N LEU A 197 -6.16 4.06 -20.44
CA LEU A 197 -6.09 4.90 -19.24
C LEU A 197 -4.94 5.89 -19.38
N MET A 198 -5.25 7.19 -19.25
CA MET A 198 -4.28 8.28 -19.42
C MET A 198 -4.02 8.94 -18.07
N PHE A 199 -2.77 8.89 -17.57
CA PHE A 199 -2.39 9.48 -16.28
C PHE A 199 -1.79 10.89 -16.41
N ASP A 200 -1.44 11.32 -17.62
CA ASP A 200 -0.98 12.67 -17.92
C ASP A 200 -1.62 13.23 -19.20
N PRO A 201 -2.97 13.24 -19.30
CA PRO A 201 -3.65 13.64 -20.53
C PRO A 201 -3.42 15.12 -20.84
N LYS A 202 -3.16 15.42 -22.12
CA LYS A 202 -3.11 16.81 -22.59
C LYS A 202 -4.52 17.30 -22.87
N LYS A 203 -4.93 18.33 -22.15
CA LYS A 203 -6.23 18.97 -22.35
C LYS A 203 -6.19 19.89 -23.57
N ILE A 204 -7.06 19.64 -24.53
CA ILE A 204 -7.26 20.48 -25.71
C ILE A 204 -8.65 21.09 -25.63
N GLU A 205 -8.71 22.42 -25.61
CA GLU A 205 -9.95 23.17 -25.69
C GLU A 205 -10.11 23.73 -27.10
N ARG A 206 -11.08 23.20 -27.85
CA ARG A 206 -11.49 23.80 -29.12
C ARG A 206 -12.66 24.73 -28.85
N ARG A 207 -12.51 26.00 -29.22
CA ARG A 207 -13.58 26.99 -29.17
C ARG A 207 -14.10 27.23 -30.58
N GLU A 208 -15.35 26.90 -30.81
CA GLU A 208 -16.06 27.22 -32.04
C GLU A 208 -17.06 28.33 -31.73
N SER A 209 -16.88 29.49 -32.36
CA SER A 209 -17.76 30.64 -32.19
C SER A 209 -18.68 30.75 -33.40
N THR A 210 -19.97 30.63 -33.17
CA THR A 210 -21.03 31.05 -34.12
C THR A 210 -21.59 32.40 -33.67
N GLU A 211 -22.23 33.17 -34.55
CA GLU A 211 -22.78 34.51 -34.25
C GLU A 211 -23.70 34.58 -33.00
N ARG A 212 -24.23 33.45 -32.53
CA ARG A 212 -25.12 33.37 -31.35
C ARG A 212 -24.58 32.55 -30.16
N GLN A 213 -23.50 31.78 -30.31
CA GLN A 213 -23.00 30.92 -29.23
C GLN A 213 -21.53 30.54 -29.41
N ILE A 214 -20.82 30.40 -28.28
CA ILE A 214 -19.48 29.83 -28.22
C ILE A 214 -19.61 28.40 -27.68
N GLN A 215 -19.28 27.42 -28.50
CA GLN A 215 -19.17 26.03 -28.07
C GLN A 215 -17.71 25.75 -27.69
N ILE A 216 -17.48 25.33 -26.44
CA ILE A 216 -16.17 24.91 -25.97
C ILE A 216 -16.16 23.38 -25.89
N THR A 217 -15.53 22.73 -26.86
CA THR A 217 -15.32 21.28 -26.85
C THR A 217 -14.01 20.98 -26.16
N ARG A 218 -14.06 20.20 -25.07
CA ARG A 218 -12.87 19.73 -24.34
C ARG A 218 -12.58 18.30 -24.77
N SER A 219 -11.40 18.09 -25.37
CA SER A 219 -10.89 16.77 -25.76
C SER A 219 -9.57 16.51 -25.02
N TYR A 220 -9.24 15.24 -24.83
CA TYR A 220 -8.01 14.80 -24.16
C TYR A 220 -7.17 13.97 -25.12
N GLU A 221 -5.89 14.31 -25.26
CA GLU A 221 -4.92 13.51 -26.01
C GLU A 221 -4.00 12.73 -25.05
N PRO A 222 -3.59 11.51 -25.43
CA PRO A 222 -2.66 10.72 -24.63
C PRO A 222 -1.35 11.46 -24.36
N GLY A 223 -0.91 11.42 -23.10
CA GLY A 223 0.37 11.96 -22.68
C GLY A 223 1.50 10.95 -22.86
N LYS A 224 2.48 10.95 -21.94
CA LYS A 224 3.59 9.99 -21.89
C LYS A 224 3.33 8.81 -20.97
N LYS A 225 2.32 8.89 -20.12
CA LYS A 225 1.96 7.91 -19.08
C LYS A 225 0.58 7.34 -19.40
N ASN A 226 0.57 6.29 -20.20
CA ASN A 226 -0.66 5.64 -20.61
C ASN A 226 -0.58 4.14 -20.36
N MET A 227 -1.73 3.55 -20.05
CA MET A 227 -1.87 2.12 -19.82
C MET A 227 -3.07 1.61 -20.60
N GLU A 228 -2.85 0.57 -21.41
CA GLU A 228 -3.92 -0.16 -22.06
C GLU A 228 -4.48 -1.17 -21.07
N VAL A 229 -5.79 -1.15 -20.87
CA VAL A 229 -6.51 -2.09 -20.02
C VAL A 229 -7.52 -2.84 -20.87
N THR A 230 -7.52 -4.14 -20.71
CA THR A 230 -8.40 -5.08 -21.39
C THR A 230 -9.13 -5.90 -20.35
N THR A 231 -10.44 -5.71 -20.25
CA THR A 231 -11.31 -6.57 -19.45
C THR A 231 -11.85 -7.67 -20.35
N ILE A 232 -11.61 -8.93 -19.98
CA ILE A 232 -12.07 -10.09 -20.73
C ILE A 232 -13.07 -10.83 -19.85
N PHE A 233 -14.31 -10.94 -20.30
CA PHE A 233 -15.34 -11.77 -19.67
C PHE A 233 -15.40 -13.11 -20.40
N VAL A 234 -15.43 -14.20 -19.64
CA VAL A 234 -15.58 -15.56 -20.17
C VAL A 234 -16.78 -16.20 -19.47
N GLU A 235 -17.86 -16.39 -20.22
CA GLU A 235 -19.06 -17.06 -19.74
C GLU A 235 -18.88 -18.57 -19.75
N MET A 236 -19.10 -19.19 -18.59
CA MET A 236 -19.08 -20.63 -18.41
C MET A 236 -20.51 -21.17 -18.20
N PRO A 237 -20.71 -22.49 -18.22
CA PRO A 237 -21.95 -23.11 -17.75
C PRO A 237 -22.31 -22.69 -16.31
N GLU A 238 -23.58 -22.82 -15.95
CA GLU A 238 -24.09 -22.62 -14.57
C GLU A 238 -23.89 -21.20 -14.00
N ASN A 239 -24.04 -20.15 -14.84
CA ASN A 239 -23.89 -18.74 -14.44
C ASN A 239 -22.54 -18.40 -13.79
N LEU A 240 -21.52 -19.21 -14.08
CA LEU A 240 -20.16 -19.00 -13.65
C LEU A 240 -19.46 -18.06 -14.65
N LEU A 241 -18.82 -17.02 -14.13
CA LEU A 241 -18.12 -16.03 -14.95
C LEU A 241 -16.65 -16.00 -14.52
N TYR A 242 -15.76 -16.12 -15.49
CA TYR A 242 -14.34 -15.80 -15.30
C TYR A 242 -14.08 -14.43 -15.91
N VAL A 243 -13.37 -13.59 -15.17
CA VAL A 243 -13.01 -12.25 -15.62
C VAL A 243 -11.51 -12.10 -15.50
N MET A 244 -10.87 -11.74 -16.62
CA MET A 244 -9.46 -11.42 -16.68
C MET A 244 -9.29 -9.92 -16.87
N GLN A 245 -8.65 -9.27 -15.91
CA GLN A 245 -8.20 -7.89 -16.04
C GLN A 245 -6.77 -7.92 -16.51
N TYR A 246 -6.53 -7.62 -17.78
CA TYR A 246 -5.21 -7.51 -18.38
C TYR A 246 -4.83 -6.04 -18.53
N PHE A 247 -3.61 -5.67 -18.20
CA PHE A 247 -3.13 -4.31 -18.41
C PHE A 247 -1.68 -4.28 -18.86
N SER A 248 -1.36 -3.34 -19.74
CA SER A 248 -0.03 -3.13 -20.30
C SER A 248 0.31 -1.65 -20.35
N TRP A 249 1.46 -1.29 -19.80
CA TRP A 249 1.96 0.07 -19.79
C TRP A 249 2.56 0.45 -21.14
N GLN A 250 2.06 1.54 -21.72
CA GLN A 250 2.58 2.18 -22.94
C GLN A 250 3.52 3.36 -22.63
N GLY A 251 3.99 3.46 -21.37
CA GLY A 251 4.90 4.49 -20.87
C GLY A 251 4.53 4.97 -19.46
N GLY A 252 5.47 5.56 -18.72
CA GLY A 252 5.20 6.19 -17.43
C GLY A 252 5.94 5.62 -16.21
N ARG A 253 6.58 4.46 -16.36
CA ARG A 253 7.50 3.85 -15.36
C ARG A 253 6.84 3.63 -13.98
N PRO A 254 5.99 2.59 -13.84
CA PRO A 254 5.36 2.17 -12.57
C PRO A 254 6.38 1.57 -11.57
N ILE A 255 7.29 2.38 -11.05
CA ILE A 255 8.41 1.90 -10.21
C ILE A 255 8.01 1.81 -8.72
N TRP A 256 7.01 2.58 -8.27
CA TRP A 256 6.82 2.86 -6.85
C TRP A 256 5.41 2.53 -6.34
N GLN A 257 5.24 1.32 -5.80
CA GLN A 257 4.05 0.92 -5.03
C GLN A 257 2.69 1.26 -5.67
N ASP A 258 2.60 1.21 -7.00
CA ASP A 258 1.35 1.39 -7.75
C ASP A 258 0.26 0.44 -7.21
N GLY A 259 -0.99 0.90 -7.26
CA GLY A 259 -2.13 0.18 -6.69
C GLY A 259 -3.14 -0.22 -7.76
N LEU A 260 -3.78 -1.36 -7.56
CA LEU A 260 -4.96 -1.76 -8.31
C LEU A 260 -6.10 -2.10 -7.36
N LEU A 261 -7.32 -1.85 -7.82
CA LEU A 261 -8.55 -2.24 -7.17
C LEU A 261 -9.53 -2.73 -8.23
N ILE A 262 -10.03 -3.94 -8.05
CA ILE A 262 -11.03 -4.55 -8.92
C ILE A 262 -12.30 -4.72 -8.12
N GLU A 263 -13.34 -4.04 -8.57
CA GLU A 263 -14.71 -4.17 -8.07
C GLU A 263 -15.58 -4.76 -9.18
N GLY A 264 -16.79 -5.18 -8.84
CA GLY A 264 -17.70 -5.77 -9.82
C GLY A 264 -18.96 -6.27 -9.13
N GLU A 265 -19.36 -7.51 -9.39
CA GLU A 265 -20.47 -8.11 -8.66
C GLU A 265 -20.14 -8.17 -7.16
N ASN A 266 -20.67 -7.19 -6.41
CA ASN A 266 -20.26 -6.91 -5.02
C ASN A 266 -20.83 -7.94 -4.03
N LYS A 267 -21.87 -8.67 -4.45
CA LYS A 267 -22.60 -9.67 -3.62
C LYS A 267 -22.23 -11.12 -3.93
N ALA A 268 -21.24 -11.35 -4.79
CA ALA A 268 -20.75 -12.69 -5.12
C ALA A 268 -19.76 -13.17 -4.05
N GLU A 269 -20.28 -13.93 -3.08
CA GLU A 269 -19.53 -14.48 -1.94
C GLU A 269 -18.44 -15.48 -2.33
N ASP A 270 -18.57 -16.10 -3.50
CA ASP A 270 -17.65 -17.11 -4.04
C ASP A 270 -16.51 -16.50 -4.89
N LYS A 271 -16.42 -15.17 -4.94
CA LYS A 271 -15.38 -14.47 -5.71
C LYS A 271 -13.99 -14.90 -5.24
N LYS A 272 -13.19 -15.41 -6.18
CA LYS A 272 -11.85 -15.92 -5.89
C LYS A 272 -10.88 -15.65 -7.04
N ILE A 273 -9.65 -15.29 -6.69
CA ILE A 273 -8.52 -15.21 -7.63
C ILE A 273 -8.09 -16.63 -8.01
N ILE A 274 -8.01 -16.88 -9.30
CA ILE A 274 -7.58 -18.16 -9.88
C ILE A 274 -6.10 -18.09 -10.22
N SER A 275 -5.70 -17.04 -10.93
CA SER A 275 -4.34 -16.84 -11.41
C SER A 275 -4.05 -15.34 -11.49
N SER A 276 -2.83 -14.94 -11.21
CA SER A 276 -2.39 -13.56 -11.37
C SER A 276 -0.90 -13.53 -11.67
N GLY A 277 -0.46 -12.49 -12.36
CA GLY A 277 0.94 -12.35 -12.70
C GLY A 277 1.27 -10.95 -13.19
N LEU A 278 2.50 -10.54 -12.92
CA LEU A 278 3.13 -9.32 -13.42
C LEU A 278 4.19 -9.74 -14.42
N PHE A 279 4.24 -9.10 -15.57
CA PHE A 279 5.25 -9.33 -16.59
C PHE A 279 6.00 -8.04 -16.90
N TYR A 280 7.28 -8.19 -17.24
CA TYR A 280 8.12 -7.09 -17.67
C TYR A 280 9.32 -7.60 -18.46
N GLU A 281 9.91 -6.71 -19.25
CA GLU A 281 11.16 -6.94 -19.96
C GLU A 281 12.31 -6.25 -19.22
N TRP A 282 13.43 -6.96 -19.04
CA TRP A 282 14.64 -6.41 -18.48
C TRP A 282 15.86 -6.89 -19.25
N LYS A 283 16.65 -5.94 -19.77
CA LYS A 283 17.85 -6.21 -20.60
C LYS A 283 17.58 -7.18 -21.77
N GLY A 284 16.43 -7.04 -22.43
CA GLY A 284 16.03 -7.88 -23.58
C GLY A 284 15.52 -9.28 -23.22
N SER A 285 15.36 -9.60 -21.93
CA SER A 285 14.77 -10.86 -21.46
C SER A 285 13.44 -10.61 -20.78
N GLN A 286 12.45 -11.46 -21.03
CA GLN A 286 11.12 -11.37 -20.42
C GLN A 286 11.06 -12.14 -19.10
N PHE A 287 10.42 -11.52 -18.12
CA PHE A 287 10.21 -12.07 -16.79
C PHE A 287 8.73 -12.02 -16.43
N ILE A 288 8.31 -12.98 -15.64
CA ILE A 288 7.02 -13.01 -14.97
C ILE A 288 7.25 -13.12 -13.46
N ALA A 289 6.41 -12.48 -12.66
CA ALA A 289 6.48 -12.50 -11.21
C ALA A 289 5.05 -12.55 -10.65
N ASP A 290 4.90 -13.13 -9.47
CA ASP A 290 3.63 -13.08 -8.76
C ASP A 290 3.43 -11.68 -8.15
N PHE A 291 2.17 -11.33 -7.87
CA PHE A 291 1.89 -10.07 -7.18
C PHE A 291 2.48 -10.10 -5.76
N PRO A 292 3.28 -9.10 -5.36
CA PRO A 292 3.88 -9.09 -4.04
C PRO A 292 2.83 -8.95 -2.94
N ARG A 293 1.75 -8.21 -3.20
CA ARG A 293 0.58 -8.09 -2.33
C ARG A 293 -0.67 -8.03 -3.20
N LEU A 294 -1.48 -9.07 -3.13
CA LEU A 294 -2.78 -9.16 -3.79
C LEU A 294 -3.73 -9.89 -2.87
N VAL A 295 -4.85 -9.25 -2.54
CA VAL A 295 -5.83 -9.76 -1.58
C VAL A 295 -7.20 -9.71 -2.24
N CYS A 296 -7.94 -10.80 -2.09
CA CYS A 296 -9.36 -10.86 -2.39
C CYS A 296 -10.07 -11.15 -1.07
N ASP A 297 -10.73 -10.13 -0.51
CA ASP A 297 -11.35 -10.26 0.80
C ASP A 297 -12.60 -9.36 0.90
N ARG A 298 -13.39 -9.64 1.93
CA ARG A 298 -14.58 -8.86 2.29
C ARG A 298 -14.15 -7.55 2.94
N PHE A 299 -14.45 -6.45 2.27
CA PHE A 299 -14.22 -5.11 2.79
C PHE A 299 -15.54 -4.51 3.30
N THR A 300 -15.59 -4.19 4.59
CA THR A 300 -16.73 -3.53 5.23
C THR A 300 -16.48 -2.03 5.32
N TYR A 301 -17.43 -1.24 4.86
CA TYR A 301 -17.37 0.22 4.94
C TYR A 301 -18.67 0.79 5.47
N ASN A 302 -18.55 1.93 6.14
CA ASN A 302 -19.68 2.63 6.72
C ASN A 302 -20.27 3.60 5.69
N THR A 303 -21.52 3.38 5.33
CA THR A 303 -22.30 4.32 4.54
C THR A 303 -23.24 5.13 5.44
N MET A 304 -23.83 6.20 4.91
CA MET A 304 -24.92 6.93 5.59
C MET A 304 -26.15 6.05 5.86
N PHE A 305 -26.22 4.84 5.29
CA PHE A 305 -27.30 3.86 5.47
C PHE A 305 -26.91 2.67 6.35
N GLY A 306 -25.72 2.70 6.97
CA GLY A 306 -25.21 1.63 7.83
C GLY A 306 -23.97 0.95 7.27
N GLU A 307 -23.56 -0.13 7.93
CA GLU A 307 -22.46 -1.00 7.50
C GLU A 307 -22.88 -1.75 6.24
N ASP A 308 -22.09 -1.60 5.18
CA ASP A 308 -22.21 -2.38 3.97
C ASP A 308 -20.87 -3.09 3.71
N TYR A 309 -20.90 -4.10 2.86
CA TYR A 309 -19.69 -4.83 2.50
C TYR A 309 -19.66 -5.17 1.02
N SER A 310 -18.45 -5.23 0.47
CA SER A 310 -18.20 -5.77 -0.85
C SER A 310 -16.97 -6.67 -0.83
N ILE A 311 -16.97 -7.69 -1.67
CA ILE A 311 -15.77 -8.50 -1.90
C ILE A 311 -15.03 -7.89 -3.08
N MET A 312 -13.86 -7.34 -2.79
CA MET A 312 -13.02 -6.61 -3.72
C MET A 312 -11.66 -7.30 -3.86
N ILE A 313 -10.98 -7.07 -4.98
CA ILE A 313 -9.59 -7.50 -5.17
C ILE A 313 -8.73 -6.25 -5.13
N ALA A 314 -7.87 -6.13 -4.13
CA ALA A 314 -6.94 -5.02 -3.99
C ALA A 314 -5.50 -5.55 -4.05
N GLY A 315 -4.63 -4.81 -4.74
CA GLY A 315 -3.24 -5.20 -4.89
C GLY A 315 -2.31 -4.00 -4.97
N ALA A 316 -1.06 -4.24 -4.62
CA ALA A 316 0.03 -3.30 -4.82
C ALA A 316 1.19 -3.99 -5.54
N LEU A 317 1.85 -3.23 -6.40
CA LEU A 317 2.89 -3.72 -7.27
C LEU A 317 4.02 -2.70 -7.42
N SER A 318 5.20 -3.15 -7.82
CA SER A 318 6.35 -2.30 -8.14
C SER A 318 7.19 -3.01 -9.17
N TYR A 319 7.52 -2.35 -10.28
CA TYR A 319 8.40 -2.94 -11.28
C TYR A 319 9.87 -2.54 -11.06
N PRO A 320 10.83 -3.39 -11.45
CA PRO A 320 12.24 -3.08 -11.28
C PRO A 320 12.64 -1.84 -12.09
N PHE A 321 13.59 -1.07 -11.55
CA PHE A 321 14.09 0.11 -12.22
C PHE A 321 14.71 -0.22 -13.58
N GLY A 322 14.30 0.51 -14.63
CA GLY A 322 14.78 0.29 -15.99
C GLY A 322 14.16 -0.92 -16.69
N SER A 323 13.09 -1.49 -16.15
CA SER A 323 12.26 -2.42 -16.91
C SER A 323 11.52 -1.71 -18.05
N GLU A 324 11.09 -2.48 -19.05
CA GLU A 324 10.26 -2.06 -20.18
C GLU A 324 9.09 -3.02 -20.33
N ARG A 325 8.08 -2.65 -21.15
CA ARG A 325 6.88 -3.46 -21.41
C ARG A 325 6.25 -4.05 -20.14
N GLN A 326 6.06 -3.20 -19.14
CA GLN A 326 5.46 -3.62 -17.87
C GLN A 326 3.97 -3.87 -18.04
N GLY A 327 3.45 -4.90 -17.41
CA GLY A 327 2.03 -5.15 -17.36
C GLY A 327 1.70 -6.30 -16.44
N GLY A 328 0.42 -6.58 -16.31
CA GLY A 328 -0.02 -7.67 -15.47
C GLY A 328 -1.40 -8.14 -15.81
N TYR A 329 -1.79 -9.21 -15.15
CA TYR A 329 -3.13 -9.74 -15.24
C TYR A 329 -3.62 -10.28 -13.91
N VAL A 330 -4.94 -10.21 -13.73
CA VAL A 330 -5.64 -10.88 -12.63
C VAL A 330 -6.83 -11.63 -13.22
N LEU A 331 -6.79 -12.95 -13.15
CA LEU A 331 -7.89 -13.86 -13.49
C LEU A 331 -8.62 -14.24 -12.21
N TYR A 332 -9.89 -13.90 -12.13
CA TYR A 332 -10.76 -14.26 -11.02
C TYR A 332 -12.09 -14.80 -11.53
N ARG A 333 -12.79 -15.53 -10.67
CA ARG A 333 -14.11 -16.08 -10.98
C ARG A 333 -15.12 -15.68 -9.94
N TYR A 334 -16.39 -15.71 -10.31
CA TYR A 334 -17.53 -15.62 -9.41
C TYR A 334 -18.81 -16.14 -10.10
N THR A 335 -19.77 -16.59 -9.31
CA THR A 335 -21.08 -17.01 -9.79
C THR A 335 -22.08 -15.87 -9.65
N VAL A 336 -22.81 -15.58 -10.72
CA VAL A 336 -23.90 -14.61 -10.70
C VAL A 336 -25.13 -15.28 -10.09
N LYS A 337 -25.58 -14.79 -8.92
CA LYS A 337 -26.74 -15.32 -8.20
C LYS A 337 -28.03 -14.99 -8.96
N THR A 338 -28.41 -15.79 -9.94
CA THR A 338 -29.64 -15.65 -10.72
C THR A 338 -30.16 -17.03 -11.13
N ASP A 339 -31.48 -17.23 -11.09
CA ASP A 339 -32.13 -18.51 -11.40
C ASP A 339 -32.31 -18.74 -12.92
N SER A 340 -31.93 -17.77 -13.74
CA SER A 340 -32.00 -17.80 -15.20
C SER A 340 -30.62 -17.62 -15.84
N ASP A 341 -30.45 -18.16 -17.04
CA ASP A 341 -29.25 -17.94 -17.88
C ASP A 341 -29.13 -16.49 -18.39
N ILE A 342 -30.12 -15.65 -18.09
CA ILE A 342 -30.21 -14.25 -18.48
C ILE A 342 -29.75 -13.40 -17.30
N PHE A 343 -28.53 -12.88 -17.39
CA PHE A 343 -27.97 -11.96 -16.40
C PHE A 343 -27.10 -10.89 -17.06
N ALA A 344 -26.86 -9.82 -16.31
CA ALA A 344 -25.86 -8.80 -16.61
C ALA A 344 -24.93 -8.68 -15.41
N SER A 345 -23.64 -8.46 -15.68
CA SER A 345 -22.65 -8.21 -14.65
C SER A 345 -21.79 -7.01 -15.04
N HIS A 346 -20.95 -6.57 -14.12
CA HIS A 346 -20.05 -5.46 -14.38
C HIS A 346 -18.74 -5.64 -13.63
N ALA A 347 -17.70 -4.98 -14.13
CA ALA A 347 -16.40 -4.91 -13.49
C ALA A 347 -15.87 -3.48 -13.56
N TYR A 348 -15.34 -3.02 -12.44
CA TYR A 348 -14.58 -1.78 -12.34
C TYR A 348 -13.12 -2.14 -12.09
N PHE A 349 -12.26 -1.81 -13.04
CA PHE A 349 -10.82 -1.85 -12.84
C PHE A 349 -10.32 -0.44 -12.54
N SER A 350 -9.80 -0.25 -11.34
CA SER A 350 -9.24 1.01 -10.85
C SER A 350 -7.74 0.85 -10.68
N TYR A 351 -6.95 1.79 -11.22
CA TYR A 351 -5.50 1.76 -11.11
C TYR A 351 -4.98 3.12 -10.65
N VAL A 352 -4.08 3.09 -9.67
CA VAL A 352 -3.41 4.28 -9.12
C VAL A 352 -1.93 4.24 -9.49
N HIS A 353 -1.50 5.22 -10.26
CA HIS A 353 -0.10 5.35 -10.67
C HIS A 353 0.66 6.36 -9.81
N LEU A 354 1.74 5.92 -9.19
CA LEU A 354 2.46 6.69 -8.19
C LEU A 354 3.86 7.02 -8.69
N SER A 355 4.04 8.28 -9.05
CA SER A 355 5.28 8.74 -9.68
C SER A 355 6.40 9.09 -8.69
N ASN A 356 6.07 9.30 -7.40
CA ASN A 356 7.04 9.75 -6.40
C ASN A 356 7.53 8.61 -5.50
N PRO A 357 8.85 8.38 -5.40
CA PRO A 357 9.43 7.42 -4.47
C PRO A 357 9.22 7.72 -2.98
N LEU A 358 9.00 8.98 -2.59
CA LEU A 358 8.96 9.38 -1.18
C LEU A 358 7.52 9.47 -0.66
N ARG A 359 7.23 8.70 0.39
CA ARG A 359 5.92 8.70 1.08
C ARG A 359 6.11 8.77 2.59
N ILE A 360 5.66 9.86 3.18
CA ILE A 360 5.71 10.10 4.62
C ILE A 360 4.35 10.72 5.03
N PRO A 361 3.57 10.06 5.90
CA PRO A 361 3.82 8.75 6.50
C PRO A 361 3.76 7.61 5.48
N TYR A 362 4.44 6.49 5.77
CA TYR A 362 4.30 5.27 4.99
C TYR A 362 2.89 4.71 5.19
N ALA A 363 2.22 4.41 4.08
CA ALA A 363 0.92 3.75 4.07
C ALA A 363 0.85 2.83 2.86
N ARG A 364 0.23 1.67 3.04
CA ARG A 364 0.06 0.67 1.99
C ARG A 364 -0.92 1.20 0.94
N THR A 365 -0.52 1.20 -0.33
CA THR A 365 -1.36 1.73 -1.41
C THR A 365 -2.69 0.99 -1.53
N GLU A 366 -2.69 -0.32 -1.30
CA GLU A 366 -3.88 -1.16 -1.29
C GLU A 366 -4.88 -0.78 -0.18
N ASP A 367 -4.39 -0.38 1.00
CA ASP A 367 -5.28 0.09 2.08
C ASP A 367 -5.85 1.48 1.76
N LEU A 368 -5.03 2.35 1.17
CA LEU A 368 -5.42 3.71 0.79
C LEU A 368 -6.43 3.73 -0.37
N ILE A 369 -6.27 2.85 -1.36
CA ILE A 369 -7.23 2.75 -2.46
C ILE A 369 -8.56 2.19 -1.95
N LEU A 370 -8.54 1.20 -1.06
CA LEU A 370 -9.74 0.65 -0.41
C LEU A 370 -10.45 1.70 0.48
N SER A 371 -9.69 2.54 1.18
CA SER A 371 -10.27 3.62 1.99
C SER A 371 -10.80 4.79 1.15
N GLY A 372 -10.70 4.73 -0.18
CA GLY A 372 -11.10 5.82 -1.07
C GLY A 372 -10.19 7.05 -1.03
N ALA A 373 -8.94 6.93 -0.54
CA ALA A 373 -8.02 8.05 -0.43
C ALA A 373 -7.67 8.67 -1.80
N TYR A 374 -7.77 7.88 -2.87
CA TYR A 374 -7.42 8.29 -4.24
C TYR A 374 -8.62 8.72 -5.10
N SER A 375 -9.85 8.71 -4.56
CA SER A 375 -11.08 8.88 -5.35
C SER A 375 -11.21 10.22 -6.08
N PHE A 376 -10.45 11.24 -5.69
CA PHE A 376 -10.51 12.59 -6.27
C PHE A 376 -9.15 13.10 -6.75
N ILE A 377 -8.24 12.19 -7.11
CA ILE A 377 -6.88 12.57 -7.55
C ILE A 377 -6.62 12.03 -8.96
N ASP A 378 -5.91 12.82 -9.77
CA ASP A 378 -5.65 12.55 -11.19
C ASP A 378 -4.84 11.26 -11.43
N GLU A 379 -4.12 10.80 -10.40
CA GLU A 379 -3.36 9.55 -10.39
C GLU A 379 -4.23 8.30 -10.45
N LEU A 380 -5.53 8.39 -10.14
CA LEU A 380 -6.49 7.29 -10.24
C LEU A 380 -7.19 7.31 -11.60
N GLN A 381 -7.09 6.21 -12.34
CA GLN A 381 -7.82 6.01 -13.59
C GLN A 381 -8.65 4.73 -13.52
N GLN A 382 -9.82 4.75 -14.15
CA GLN A 382 -10.81 3.68 -14.02
C GLN A 382 -11.34 3.19 -15.37
N HIS A 383 -11.59 1.89 -15.45
CA HIS A 383 -12.24 1.22 -16.55
C HIS A 383 -13.49 0.49 -16.03
N TYR A 384 -14.65 1.05 -16.31
CA TYR A 384 -15.93 0.40 -16.08
C TYR A 384 -16.34 -0.39 -17.31
N THR A 385 -16.77 -1.61 -17.09
CA THR A 385 -17.24 -2.53 -18.13
C THR A 385 -18.49 -3.25 -17.65
N SER A 386 -19.44 -3.42 -18.56
CA SER A 386 -20.67 -4.18 -18.32
C SER A 386 -20.72 -5.34 -19.29
N TYR A 387 -21.04 -6.53 -18.77
CA TYR A 387 -21.19 -7.75 -19.52
C TYR A 387 -22.65 -8.19 -19.51
N GLU A 388 -23.16 -8.63 -20.67
CA GLU A 388 -24.48 -9.20 -20.81
C GLU A 388 -24.35 -10.65 -21.28
N SER A 389 -24.96 -11.58 -20.54
CA SER A 389 -24.94 -13.02 -20.88
C SER A 389 -25.34 -13.27 -22.34
N LEU A 390 -24.78 -14.32 -22.94
CA LEU A 390 -25.09 -14.74 -24.31
C LEU A 390 -26.60 -14.98 -24.51
N ALA A 391 -27.29 -15.50 -23.48
CA ALA A 391 -28.73 -15.70 -23.52
C ALA A 391 -29.50 -14.36 -23.52
N TYR A 392 -29.03 -13.36 -22.79
CA TYR A 392 -29.60 -12.00 -22.82
C TYR A 392 -29.46 -11.38 -24.22
N ARG A 393 -28.25 -11.43 -24.80
CA ARG A 393 -27.95 -10.86 -26.13
C ARG A 393 -28.64 -11.59 -27.29
N LYS A 394 -29.03 -12.85 -27.13
CA LYS A 394 -29.82 -13.58 -28.15
C LYS A 394 -31.31 -13.25 -28.12
N LYS A 395 -31.80 -12.70 -27.01
CA LYS A 395 -33.22 -12.40 -26.79
C LYS A 395 -33.60 -10.99 -27.23
N ASN A 396 -32.63 -10.07 -27.20
CA ASN A 396 -32.72 -8.69 -27.67
C ASN A 396 -32.03 -8.56 -29.02
#